data_AF-A0A6V7JQ28-F1
#
_entry.id   AF-A0A6V7JQ28-F1
#
_cell.length_a   1.000
_cell.length_b   1.000
_cell.length_c   1.000
_cell.angle_alpha   90.00
_cell.angle_beta   90.00
_cell.angle_gamma   90.00
#
_symmetry.space_group_name_H-M   'P 1'
#
loop_
_entity.id
_entity.type
_entity.pdbx_description
1 polymer ?
#
loop_
_entity_poly.entity_id
_entity_poly.type
_entity_poly.pdbx_seq_one_letter_code
_entity_poly.pdbx_strand_id
1 'polypeptide(L)' 'HYQRIVHRDIKPSNLLVDSEGRVKVADLGVSAELRASGELLTGSAGTPAFAAPETTTPGAQYSGT' A
#
# COMPACT_ATOMS: atom_id res chain seq x y z
N HIS A 1 -8.25 -2.36 2.17
CA HIS A 1 -8.67 -1.32 3.14
C HIS A 1 -9.79 -1.77 4.10
N TYR A 2 -10.73 -2.65 3.72
CA TYR A 2 -11.77 -3.17 4.65
C TYR A 2 -11.21 -3.70 5.99
N GLN A 3 -10.08 -4.43 5.94
CA GLN A 3 -9.39 -4.93 7.13
C GLN A 3 -8.43 -3.92 7.78
N ARG A 4 -8.51 -2.63 7.42
CA ARG A 4 -7.59 -1.57 7.88
C ARG A 4 -6.10 -1.81 7.59
N ILE A 5 -5.80 -2.67 6.62
CA ILE A 5 -4.44 -2.86 6.09
C ILE A 5 -4.30 -2.08 4.78
N VAL A 6 -3.19 -1.34 4.70
CA VAL A 6 -2.76 -0.57 3.53
C VAL A 6 -1.48 -1.20 2.99
N HIS A 7 -1.50 -1.63 1.72
CA HIS A 7 -0.39 -2.41 1.14
C HIS A 7 0.89 -1.58 0.89
N ARG A 8 0.71 -0.32 0.47
CA ARG A 8 1.77 0.65 0.17
C ARG A 8 2.76 0.27 -0.95
N ASP A 9 2.53 -0.82 -1.69
CA ASP A 9 3.39 -1.23 -2.82
C ASP A 9 2.62 -2.04 -3.88
N ILE A 10 1.47 -1.51 -4.31
CA ILE A 10 0.71 -2.14 -5.40
C ILE A 10 1.40 -1.86 -6.73
N LYS A 11 1.85 -2.92 -7.39
CA LYS A 11 2.53 -2.88 -8.69
C LYS A 11 2.37 -4.23 -9.41
N PRO A 12 2.58 -4.31 -10.74
CA PRO A 12 2.38 -5.53 -11.49
C PRO A 12 3.12 -6.76 -10.94
N SER A 13 4.37 -6.62 -10.47
CA SER A 13 5.14 -7.74 -9.93
C SER A 13 4.60 -8.29 -8.60
N ASN A 14 3.74 -7.55 -7.90
CA ASN A 14 3.11 -7.95 -6.64
C ASN A 14 1.68 -8.48 -6.86
N LEU A 15 1.25 -8.62 -8.12
CA LEU A 15 -0.02 -9.21 -8.52
C LEU A 15 0.25 -10.59 -9.13
N LEU A 16 0.20 -11.63 -8.30
CA LEU A 16 0.43 -13.00 -8.73
C LEU A 16 -0.84 -13.56 -9.36
N VAL A 17 -0.69 -14.43 -10.36
CA VAL A 17 -1.81 -15.13 -11.00
C VAL A 17 -1.74 -16.61 -10.62
N ASP A 18 -2.81 -17.16 -10.06
CA ASP A 18 -2.88 -18.58 -9.76
C ASP A 18 -3.27 -19.43 -10.99
N SER A 19 -3.28 -20.76 -10.85
CA SER A 19 -3.60 -21.68 -11.95
C SER A 19 -5.03 -21.57 -12.48
N GLU A 20 -5.94 -20.93 -11.74
CA GLU A 20 -7.33 -20.67 -12.15
C GLU A 20 -7.46 -19.28 -12.80
N GLY A 21 -6.36 -18.56 -13.00
CA GLY A 21 -6.36 -17.21 -13.58
C GLY A 21 -6.78 -16.12 -12.60
N ARG A 22 -6.83 -16.39 -11.28
CA ARG A 22 -7.20 -15.38 -10.28
C ARG A 22 -5.97 -14.59 -9.85
N VAL A 23 -6.15 -13.28 -9.74
CA VAL A 23 -5.13 -12.37 -9.20
C VAL A 23 -5.10 -12.44 -7.67
N LYS A 24 -3.91 -12.57 -7.10
CA LYS A 24 -3.62 -12.50 -5.66
C LYS A 24 -2.58 -11.43 -5.40
N VAL A 25 -2.86 -10.58 -4.43
CA VAL A 25 -1.92 -9.56 -3.97
C VAL A 25 -0.87 -10.22 -3.08
N ALA A 26 0.40 -9.95 -3.34
CA ALA A 26 1.55 -10.51 -2.63
C ALA A 26 2.50 -9.40 -2.16
N ASP A 27 3.46 -9.78 -1.31
CA ASP A 27 4.47 -8.89 -0.71
C ASP A 27 3.90 -7.79 0.21
N LEU A 28 3.65 -8.18 1.46
CA LEU A 28 3.20 -7.27 2.52
C LEU A 28 4.36 -6.61 3.28
N GLY A 29 5.61 -6.68 2.78
CA GLY A 29 6.81 -6.27 3.52
C GLY A 29 6.83 -4.80 3.95
N VAL A 30 6.10 -3.94 3.23
CA VAL A 30 5.96 -2.50 3.54
C VAL A 30 4.53 -2.09 3.88
N SER A 31 3.64 -3.06 4.13
CA SER A 31 2.25 -2.79 4.50
C SER A 31 2.15 -2.16 5.90
N ALA A 32 1.06 -1.42 6.12
CA ALA A 32 0.74 -0.80 7.41
C ALA A 32 -0.69 -1.12 7.83
N GLU A 33 -0.89 -1.37 9.12
CA GLU A 33 -2.20 -1.49 9.75
C GLU A 33 -2.61 -0.15 10.38
N LEU A 34 -3.82 0.32 10.07
CA LEU A 34 -4.44 1.49 10.68
C LEU A 34 -5.21 1.04 11.93
N ARG A 35 -4.67 1.36 13.10
CA ARG A 35 -5.19 0.93 14.41
C ARG A 35 -6.33 1.83 14.87
N ALA A 36 -6.30 3.11 14.51
CA ALA A 36 -7.33 4.08 14.86
C ALA A 36 -8.06 4.62 13.61
N SER A 37 -9.32 5.03 13.83
CA SER A 37 -10.06 5.77 12.80
C SER A 37 -9.40 7.12 12.56
N GLY A 38 -9.15 7.47 11.29
CA GLY A 38 -8.50 8.73 10.93
C GLY A 38 -6.98 8.74 11.14
N GLU A 39 -6.36 7.59 11.43
CA GLU A 39 -4.90 7.47 11.50
C GLU A 39 -4.28 7.80 10.14
N LEU A 40 -3.28 8.69 10.16
CA LEU A 40 -2.56 9.11 8.97
C LEU A 40 -1.24 8.34 8.85
N LEU A 41 -0.91 7.97 7.62
CA LEU A 41 0.39 7.40 7.28
C LEU A 41 1.40 8.51 7.02
N THR A 42 2.67 8.21 7.20
CA THR A 42 3.78 9.10 6.84
C THR A 42 4.93 8.33 6.19
N GLY A 43 5.81 9.07 5.54
CA GLY A 43 6.96 8.56 4.81
C GLY A 43 6.60 7.91 3.48
N SER A 44 7.61 7.75 2.63
CA SER A 44 7.52 6.98 1.40
C SER A 44 7.72 5.50 1.68
N ALA A 45 7.01 4.65 0.95
CA ALA A 45 7.17 3.20 0.98
C ALA A 45 6.83 2.61 -0.39
N GLY A 46 7.30 1.39 -0.63
CA GLY A 46 7.09 0.70 -1.89
C GLY A 46 7.89 1.31 -3.05
N THR A 47 7.39 1.09 -4.25
CA THR A 47 8.11 1.37 -5.50
C THR A 47 7.76 2.76 -6.02
N PRO A 48 8.73 3.69 -6.16
CA PRO A 48 8.46 5.10 -6.48
C PRO A 48 7.65 5.32 -7.76
N ALA A 49 7.83 4.48 -8.78
CA ALA A 49 7.12 4.62 -10.06
C ALA A 49 5.59 4.40 -9.96
N PHE A 50 5.12 3.78 -8.88
CA PHE A 50 3.70 3.50 -8.63
C PHE A 50 3.16 4.27 -7.41
N ALA A 51 3.97 5.18 -6.85
CA ALA A 51 3.63 5.95 -5.66
C ALA A 51 2.68 7.11 -6.02
N ALA A 52 1.66 7.32 -5.20
CA ALA A 52 0.80 8.48 -5.31
C ALA A 52 1.56 9.75 -4.87
N PRO A 53 1.29 10.93 -5.46
CA PRO A 53 2.10 12.14 -5.26
C PRO A 53 2.21 12.57 -3.78
N GLU A 54 1.14 12.46 -3.02
CA GLU A 54 1.08 12.77 -1.59
C GLU A 54 2.04 11.93 -0.74
N THR A 55 2.45 10.75 -1.22
CA THR A 55 3.36 9.85 -0.49
C THR A 55 4.84 10.16 -0.73
N THR A 56 5.14 11.00 -1.73
CA THR A 56 6.52 11.31 -2.14
C THR A 56 7.09 12.55 -1.44
N THR A 57 6.24 13.31 -0.74
CA THR A 57 6.64 14.53 -0.05
C THR A 57 7.20 14.18 1.34
N PRO A 58 8.45 14.57 1.66
CA PRO A 58 9.02 14.33 2.98
C PRO A 58 8.16 14.95 4.10
N GLY A 59 7.86 14.16 5.12
CA GLY A 59 7.06 14.60 6.27
C GLY A 59 5.56 14.77 5.99
N ALA A 60 5.08 14.47 4.77
CA ALA A 60 3.66 14.48 4.49
C ALA A 60 2.92 13.42 5.32
N GLN A 61 1.70 13.78 5.70
CA GLN A 61 0.75 12.90 6.33
C GLN A 61 -0.42 12.71 5.37
N TYR A 62 -0.84 11.46 5.16
CA TYR A 62 -1.87 11.13 4.18
C TYR A 62 -2.81 10.05 4.68
N SER A 63 -4.05 10.06 4.18
CA SER A 63 -5.01 8.99 4.44
C SER A 63 -4.56 7.72 3.73
N GLY A 64 -4.58 6.60 4.45
CA GLY A 64 -4.34 5.27 3.87
C GLY A 64 -5.60 4.55 3.41
N THR A 65 -6.77 5.17 3.54
CA THR A 65 -8.08 4.58 3.17
C THR A 65 -8.73 5.30 2.02
#